data_AF-A0A1H6Q1S4-F1
#
_entry.id   AF-A0A1H6Q1S4-F1
#
_cell.length_a   1.000
_cell.length_b   1.000
_cell.length_c   1.000
_cell.angle_alpha   90.00
_cell.angle_beta   90.00
_cell.angle_gamma   90.00
#
_symmetry.space_group_name_H-M   'P 1'
#
loop_
_entity.id
_entity.type
_entity.pdbx_description
1 polymer ?
#
loop_
_entity_poly.entity_id
_entity_poly.type
_entity_poly.pdbx_seq_one_letter_code
_entity_poly.pdbx_strand_id
1 'polypeptide(L)'
;MGGNGHYMGWWGHMGSPPQKGIAGYTISPFAARPFAGVVHAAIFNTFRRTKNQALFVILPVSFFYYVWTQASEKNEWLYTKAGRHELAKALAE
;
A
#
# COMPACT_ATOMS: atom_id res chain seq x y z
N MET A 1 16.47 -14.80 -23.59
CA MET A 1 15.02 -14.53 -23.48
C MET A 1 14.30 -15.81 -23.85
N GLY A 2 13.32 -16.25 -23.03
CA GLY A 2 12.62 -17.53 -23.24
C GLY A 2 11.98 -17.58 -24.63
N GLY A 3 12.20 -18.67 -25.35
CA GLY A 3 11.68 -18.84 -26.71
C GLY A 3 10.16 -18.68 -26.76
N ASN A 4 9.67 -18.13 -27.89
CA ASN A 4 8.27 -17.83 -28.21
C ASN A 4 7.72 -16.47 -27.74
N GLY A 5 8.57 -15.47 -27.48
CA GLY A 5 8.11 -14.08 -27.22
C GLY A 5 7.60 -13.83 -25.79
N HIS A 6 7.81 -14.78 -24.88
CA HIS A 6 7.46 -14.63 -23.47
C HIS A 6 8.68 -14.25 -22.63
N TYR A 7 8.47 -13.40 -21.62
CA TYR A 7 9.52 -12.93 -20.71
C TYR A 7 9.85 -13.94 -19.59
N MET A 8 9.20 -15.11 -19.54
CA MET A 8 9.37 -16.12 -18.50
C MET A 8 9.25 -17.54 -19.08
N GLY A 9 10.16 -18.44 -18.68
CA GLY A 9 10.13 -19.88 -19.01
C GLY A 9 9.74 -20.78 -17.83
N TRP A 10 10.19 -22.04 -17.83
CA TRP A 10 9.95 -23.03 -16.76
C TRP A 10 11.24 -23.36 -15.98
N TRP A 11 11.15 -24.26 -14.99
CA TRP A 11 12.32 -24.83 -14.31
C TRP A 11 13.32 -25.37 -15.34
N GLY A 12 14.59 -24.95 -15.22
CA GLY A 12 15.65 -25.27 -16.17
C GLY A 12 15.81 -24.29 -17.34
N HIS A 13 14.83 -23.43 -17.64
CA HIS A 13 14.94 -22.43 -18.72
C HIS A 13 14.16 -21.12 -18.44
N MET A 14 14.24 -20.59 -17.22
CA MET A 14 13.46 -19.42 -16.76
C MET A 14 13.61 -18.15 -17.63
N GLY A 15 14.64 -18.05 -18.47
CA GLY A 15 14.85 -16.91 -19.36
C GLY A 15 15.66 -15.76 -18.74
N SER A 16 16.20 -15.96 -17.53
CA SER A 16 17.14 -15.03 -16.88
C SER A 16 18.53 -15.05 -17.54
N PRO A 17 19.37 -14.02 -17.31
CA PRO A 17 20.77 -14.05 -17.70
C PRO A 17 21.51 -15.24 -17.09
N PRO A 18 22.53 -15.80 -17.77
CA PRO A 18 23.33 -16.89 -17.23
C PRO A 18 24.02 -16.46 -15.92
N GLN A 19 23.89 -17.28 -14.88
CA GLN A 19 24.49 -17.03 -13.56
C GLN A 19 25.65 -18.01 -13.34
N LYS A 20 26.84 -17.50 -12.99
CA LYS A 20 28.03 -18.30 -12.67
C LYS A 20 28.74 -17.70 -11.46
N GLY A 21 29.22 -18.55 -10.54
CA GLY A 21 30.00 -18.12 -9.37
C GLY A 21 29.18 -17.69 -8.15
N ILE A 22 27.87 -17.90 -8.14
CA ILE A 22 27.00 -17.59 -6.99
C ILE A 22 26.71 -18.89 -6.25
N ALA A 23 27.10 -18.97 -4.98
CA ALA A 23 26.79 -20.09 -4.09
C ALA A 23 25.70 -19.69 -3.09
N GLY A 24 24.59 -20.43 -3.05
CA GLY A 24 23.51 -20.26 -2.07
C GLY A 24 23.61 -21.31 -0.98
N TYR A 25 23.54 -20.90 0.28
CA TYR A 25 23.55 -21.78 1.45
C TYR A 25 22.23 -21.64 2.21
N THR A 26 21.73 -22.76 2.72
CA THR A 26 20.51 -22.80 3.52
C THR A 26 20.62 -23.87 4.61
N ILE A 27 19.77 -23.77 5.63
CA ILE A 27 19.66 -24.73 6.72
C ILE A 27 18.28 -25.38 6.64
N SER A 28 18.19 -26.67 6.97
CA SER A 28 16.89 -27.36 7.08
C SER A 28 15.99 -26.64 8.07
N PRO A 29 14.72 -26.35 7.73
CA PRO A 29 13.77 -25.71 8.65
C PRO A 29 13.59 -26.46 9.98
N PHE A 30 13.77 -27.79 9.97
CA PHE A 30 13.69 -28.63 11.18
C PHE A 30 14.89 -28.48 12.12
N ALA A 31 16.01 -27.93 11.62
CA ALA A 31 17.21 -27.64 12.40
C ALA A 31 17.24 -26.18 12.90
N ALA A 32 16.31 -25.32 12.45
CA ALA A 32 16.21 -23.92 12.84
C ALA A 32 15.04 -23.68 13.81
N ARG A 33 15.13 -22.61 14.60
CA ARG A 33 14.04 -22.17 15.49
C ARG A 33 13.07 -21.26 14.71
N PRO A 34 11.80 -21.65 14.50
CA PRO A 34 10.91 -21.02 13.50
C PRO A 34 10.50 -19.56 13.77
N PHE A 35 10.76 -19.02 14.97
CA PHE A 35 10.43 -17.63 15.33
C PHE A 35 11.53 -16.95 16.16
N ALA A 36 12.78 -17.41 16.04
CA ALA A 36 13.88 -16.80 16.75
C ALA A 36 13.99 -15.31 16.40
N GLY A 37 13.90 -14.45 17.43
CA GLY A 37 14.02 -13.00 17.28
C GLY A 37 12.83 -12.29 16.64
N VAL A 38 11.70 -12.97 16.40
CA VAL A 38 10.56 -12.39 15.67
C VAL A 38 9.99 -11.16 16.35
N VAL A 39 9.92 -11.12 17.70
CA VAL A 39 9.33 -9.99 18.43
C VAL A 39 10.17 -8.73 18.28
N HIS A 40 11.49 -8.84 18.51
CA HIS A 40 12.41 -7.72 18.34
C HIS A 40 12.46 -7.25 16.88
N ALA A 41 12.62 -8.20 15.95
CA ALA A 41 12.66 -7.90 14.53
C ALA A 41 11.34 -7.27 14.04
N ALA A 42 10.19 -7.81 14.43
CA ALA A 42 8.89 -7.33 14.00
C ALA A 42 8.65 -5.90 14.47
N ILE A 43 8.90 -5.55 15.73
CA ILE A 43 8.61 -4.21 16.24
C ILE A 43 9.49 -3.15 15.56
N PHE A 44 10.81 -3.31 15.62
CA PHE A 44 11.73 -2.28 15.12
C PHE A 44 11.77 -2.22 13.59
N ASN A 45 11.74 -3.36 12.90
CA ASN A 45 11.75 -3.37 11.44
C ASN A 45 10.42 -2.88 10.87
N THR A 46 9.28 -3.25 11.48
CA THR A 46 7.97 -2.76 11.02
C THR A 46 7.89 -1.26 11.20
N PHE A 47 8.26 -0.71 12.37
CA PHE A 47 8.27 0.73 12.56
C PHE A 47 9.16 1.45 11.54
N ARG A 48 10.40 0.96 11.32
CA ARG A 48 11.33 1.53 10.34
C ARG A 48 10.72 1.53 8.92
N ARG A 49 10.06 0.44 8.51
CA ARG A 49 9.43 0.31 7.18
C ARG A 49 8.21 1.23 7.06
N THR A 50 7.32 1.23 8.04
CA THR A 50 6.10 2.05 8.04
C THR A 50 6.43 3.53 8.05
N LYS A 51 7.40 3.97 8.87
CA LYS A 51 7.83 5.37 8.92
C LYS A 51 8.25 5.91 7.55
N ASN A 52 8.97 5.11 6.76
CA ASN A 52 9.46 5.51 5.45
C ASN A 52 8.35 5.67 4.40
N GLN A 53 7.18 5.06 4.62
CA GLN A 53 6.02 5.14 3.72
C GLN A 53 4.90 6.00 4.28
N ALA A 54 4.96 6.37 5.57
CA ALA A 54 3.88 7.01 6.30
C ALA A 54 3.39 8.30 5.62
N LEU A 55 4.30 9.16 5.15
CA LEU A 55 3.91 10.43 4.53
C LEU A 55 3.18 10.25 3.20
N PHE A 56 3.53 9.24 2.41
CA PHE A 56 2.86 8.94 1.15
C PHE A 56 1.41 8.47 1.33
N VAL A 57 1.07 7.96 2.53
CA VAL A 57 -0.28 7.50 2.86
C VAL A 57 -1.03 8.57 3.65
N ILE A 58 -0.41 9.10 4.71
CA ILE A 58 -1.04 10.07 5.62
C ILE A 58 -1.42 11.35 4.89
N LEU A 59 -0.55 11.88 4.01
CA LEU A 59 -0.85 13.14 3.32
C LEU A 59 -2.09 13.01 2.40
N PRO A 60 -2.18 12.05 1.46
CA PRO A 60 -3.39 11.89 0.65
C PRO A 60 -4.63 11.56 1.49
N VAL A 61 -4.51 10.64 2.45
CA VAL A 61 -5.66 10.23 3.28
C VAL A 61 -6.20 11.42 4.08
N SER A 62 -5.32 12.20 4.70
CA SER A 62 -5.73 13.39 5.47
C SER A 62 -6.39 14.45 4.59
N PHE A 63 -5.84 14.70 3.41
CA PHE A 63 -6.41 15.64 2.44
C PHE A 63 -7.83 15.22 2.00
N PHE A 64 -8.00 13.97 1.57
CA PHE A 64 -9.32 13.49 1.14
C PHE A 64 -10.32 13.43 2.29
N TYR A 65 -9.86 13.05 3.49
CA TYR A 65 -10.71 13.04 4.67
C TYR A 65 -11.22 14.45 4.99
N TYR A 66 -10.34 15.46 4.95
CA TYR A 66 -10.74 16.85 5.18
C TYR A 66 -11.75 17.37 4.15
N VAL A 67 -11.52 17.12 2.86
CA VAL A 67 -12.45 17.52 1.80
C VAL A 67 -13.80 16.84 1.98
N TRP A 68 -13.80 15.55 2.31
CA TRP A 68 -15.01 14.78 2.51
C TRP A 68 -15.82 15.28 3.71
N THR A 69 -15.19 15.52 4.86
CA THR A 69 -15.91 16.00 6.05
C THR A 69 -16.57 17.35 5.79
N GLN A 70 -15.85 18.30 5.17
CA GLN A 70 -16.40 19.60 4.80
C GLN A 70 -17.57 19.49 3.80
N ALA A 71 -17.45 18.62 2.80
CA ALA A 71 -18.51 18.39 1.83
C ALA A 71 -19.75 17.74 2.48
N SER A 72 -19.56 16.77 3.37
CA SER A 72 -20.65 16.10 4.09
C SER A 72 -21.37 17.05 5.05
N GLU A 73 -20.65 17.84 5.84
CA GLU A 73 -21.23 18.84 6.74
C GLU A 73 -22.01 19.91 5.96
N LYS A 74 -21.45 20.40 4.86
CA LYS A 74 -22.14 21.37 3.99
C LYS A 74 -23.40 20.77 3.38
N ASN A 75 -23.33 19.54 2.91
CA ASN A 75 -24.49 18.84 2.34
C ASN A 75 -25.60 18.71 3.38
N GLU A 76 -25.27 18.26 4.60
CA GLU A 76 -26.24 18.15 5.69
C GLU A 76 -26.87 19.52 6.02
N TRP A 77 -26.06 20.58 6.10
CA TRP A 77 -26.55 21.94 6.35
C TRP A 77 -27.49 22.46 5.26
N LEU A 78 -27.19 22.23 3.98
CA LEU A 78 -28.03 22.67 2.86
C LEU A 78 -29.45 22.07 2.90
N TYR A 79 -29.58 20.83 3.39
CA TYR A 79 -30.87 20.17 3.56
C TYR A 79 -31.59 20.52 4.87
N THR A 80 -31.01 21.39 5.72
CA THR A 80 -31.72 21.95 6.88
C THR A 80 -32.66 23.09 6.48
N LYS A 81 -33.59 23.45 7.37
CA LYS A 81 -34.49 24.60 7.15
C LYS A 81 -33.74 25.92 6.93
N ALA A 82 -32.59 26.11 7.57
CA ALA A 82 -31.77 27.31 7.47
C ALA A 82 -31.03 27.40 6.12
N GLY A 83 -30.59 26.27 5.57
CA GLY A 83 -29.85 26.20 4.30
C GLY A 83 -30.70 26.25 3.04
N ARG A 84 -32.04 26.18 3.14
CA ARG A 84 -32.94 26.07 1.96
C ARG A 84 -32.78 27.18 0.92
N HIS A 85 -32.46 28.41 1.33
CA HIS A 85 -32.25 29.51 0.39
C HIS A 85 -30.96 29.34 -0.43
N GLU A 86 -29.90 28.81 0.17
CA GLU A 86 -28.65 28.52 -0.54
C GLU A 86 -28.79 27.28 -1.41
N LEU A 87 -29.50 26.26 -0.95
CA LEU A 87 -29.82 25.08 -1.76
C LEU A 87 -30.63 25.47 -3.02
N ALA A 88 -31.66 26.31 -2.87
CA ALA A 88 -32.47 26.76 -3.99
C ALA A 88 -31.66 27.57 -5.01
N LYS A 89 -30.67 28.36 -4.56
CA LYS A 89 -29.73 29.07 -5.46
C LYS A 89 -28.83 28.09 -6.20
N ALA A 90 -28.22 27.14 -5.48
CA ALA A 90 -27.30 26.15 -6.05
C ALA A 90 -27.95 25.18 -7.04
N LEU A 91 -29.27 24.95 -6.95
CA LEU A 91 -30.03 24.13 -7.90
C LEU A 91 -30.53 24.92 -9.12
N ALA A 92 -30.53 26.25 -9.04
CA ALA A 92 -31.04 27.14 -10.10
C ALA A 92 -29.95 27.63 -11.05
N GLU A 93 -28.68 27.60 -10.63
CA GLU A 93 -27.51 27.64 -11.53
C GLU A 93 -27.30 26.29 -12.23
#